data_AF-A0A537GGK2-F1
#
_entry.id   AF-A0A537GGK2-F1
#
_cell.length_a   1.000
_cell.length_b   1.000
_cell.length_c   1.000
_cell.angle_alpha   90.00
_cell.angle_beta   90.00
_cell.angle_gamma   90.00
#
_symmetry.space_group_name_H-M   'P 1'
#
loop_
_entity.id
_entity.type
_entity.pdbx_description
1 polymer ?
#
loop_
_entity_poly.entity_id
_entity_poly.type
_entity_poly.pdbx_seq_one_letter_code
_entity_poly.pdbx_strand_id
1 'polypeptide(L)'
;MSQRPYQGGGQRPGQEVGWVPKTKLGKLVQAGEIVSMEEIFTQGMRIKEPEIVDTLLPNIQQEVLGIGFVQKQTDAGERSRFRAIVAVGNGDGYIGVGEGKARQVRTAIDKGTIQAKLNVVPVRRGCGSWECRCGRAHTVPFSVVGKCGSVRVHVLPSPRGLGLVAGEIPKQVLRLAGVKDCWTRTYGSTSTLTSSALAVFDALVQTYNRLLESSPSTLGMLRTAKNLVAWGQVNPEVLENLLRKRGEREGNKEFDDEFAKVFFRKENIAELARSVVAGEIGVKDLWLAGVKPRFRLHPPRGGFKRSTRRAATDGGELGYRGEDINRLVKRMI
;
A
#
# COMPACT_ATOMS: atom_id res chain seq x y z
N MET A 1 4.86 -63.65 28.43
CA MET A 1 4.81 -62.68 27.32
C MET A 1 5.32 -61.34 27.84
N SER A 2 6.59 -61.02 27.56
CA SER A 2 7.26 -59.81 28.04
C SER A 2 6.86 -58.62 27.15
N GLN A 3 6.25 -57.59 27.76
CA GLN A 3 5.90 -56.35 27.07
C GLN A 3 7.18 -55.59 26.72
N ARG A 4 7.47 -55.44 25.43
CA ARG A 4 8.55 -54.54 24.98
C ARG A 4 8.11 -53.09 25.23
N PRO A 5 8.86 -52.28 26.01
CA PRO A 5 8.56 -50.87 26.15
C PRO A 5 8.70 -50.17 24.80
N TYR A 6 7.75 -49.29 24.50
CA TYR A 6 7.73 -48.45 23.32
C TYR A 6 9.01 -47.61 23.30
N GLN A 7 9.93 -47.91 22.37
CA GLN A 7 11.10 -47.08 22.15
C GLN A 7 10.62 -45.74 21.60
N GLY A 8 10.59 -44.73 22.47
CA GLY A 8 10.34 -43.34 22.09
C GLY A 8 11.26 -42.98 20.93
N GLY A 9 10.65 -42.48 19.85
CA GLY A 9 11.36 -42.06 18.65
C GLY A 9 12.48 -41.10 19.04
N GLY A 10 13.72 -41.54 18.81
CA GLY A 10 14.91 -40.76 19.12
C GLY A 10 14.81 -39.38 18.50
N GLN A 11 14.80 -38.36 19.36
CA GLN A 11 15.14 -37.00 18.95
C GLN A 11 16.55 -37.06 18.38
N ARG A 12 16.67 -36.77 17.08
CA ARG A 12 17.98 -36.61 16.45
C ARG A 12 18.73 -35.51 17.20
N PRO A 13 19.99 -35.74 17.61
CA PRO A 13 20.77 -34.77 18.38
C PRO A 13 21.05 -33.52 17.54
N GLY A 14 20.97 -32.37 18.22
CA GLY A 14 21.25 -31.01 17.79
C GLY A 14 21.89 -30.81 16.42
N GLN A 15 21.06 -30.59 15.40
CA GLN A 15 21.45 -29.67 14.33
C GLN A 15 21.10 -28.27 14.82
N GLU A 16 22.11 -27.46 15.14
CA GLU A 16 21.94 -26.01 15.09
C GLU A 16 21.50 -25.67 13.67
N VAL A 17 20.21 -25.42 13.51
CA VAL A 17 19.62 -25.11 12.21
C VAL A 17 20.02 -23.68 11.86
N GLY A 18 21.26 -23.52 11.42
CA GLY A 18 21.71 -22.29 10.78
C GLY A 18 20.84 -22.04 9.55
N TRP A 19 20.37 -20.80 9.38
CA TRP A 19 19.58 -20.41 8.22
C TRP A 19 20.41 -20.57 6.95
N VAL A 20 19.96 -21.45 6.05
CA VAL A 20 20.54 -21.62 4.71
C VAL A 20 19.63 -20.90 3.71
N PRO A 21 20.03 -19.74 3.17
CA PRO A 21 19.19 -18.97 2.27
C PRO A 21 19.04 -19.66 0.92
N LYS A 22 17.79 -19.76 0.45
CA LYS A 22 17.44 -20.29 -0.87
C LYS A 22 17.23 -19.16 -1.87
N THR A 23 16.89 -17.97 -1.40
CA THR A 23 16.63 -16.81 -2.27
C THR A 23 17.87 -15.96 -2.50
N LYS A 24 17.89 -15.22 -3.62
CA LYS A 24 18.95 -14.21 -3.88
C LYS A 24 18.99 -13.17 -2.75
N LEU A 25 17.81 -12.69 -2.33
CA LEU A 25 17.69 -11.74 -1.22
C LEU A 25 18.27 -12.32 0.08
N GLY A 26 17.94 -13.57 0.42
CA GLY A 26 18.49 -14.24 1.60
C GLY A 26 20.01 -14.35 1.55
N LYS A 27 20.60 -14.62 0.38
CA LYS A 27 22.07 -14.65 0.21
C LYS A 27 22.69 -13.27 0.42
N LEU A 28 22.08 -12.21 -0.12
CA LEU A 28 22.57 -10.83 0.03
C LEU A 28 22.50 -10.36 1.49
N VAL A 29 21.42 -10.73 2.20
CA VAL A 29 21.25 -10.42 3.63
C VAL A 29 22.24 -11.22 4.48
N GLN A 30 22.43 -12.51 4.21
CA GLN A 30 23.43 -13.32 4.91
C GLN A 30 24.88 -12.86 4.63
N ALA A 31 25.15 -12.37 3.43
CA ALA A 31 26.44 -11.77 3.06
C ALA A 31 26.67 -10.39 3.71
N GLY A 32 25.64 -9.78 4.31
CA GLY A 32 25.72 -8.46 4.94
C GLY A 32 25.71 -7.29 3.95
N GLU A 33 25.39 -7.53 2.67
CA GLU A 33 25.32 -6.47 1.65
C GLU A 33 24.10 -5.56 1.85
N ILE A 34 23.02 -6.10 2.42
CA ILE A 34 21.81 -5.36 2.77
C ILE A 34 21.71 -5.30 4.28
N VAL A 35 21.89 -4.11 4.84
CA VAL A 35 21.92 -3.88 6.29
C VAL A 35 20.55 -3.46 6.80
N SER A 36 19.75 -2.80 5.96
CA SER A 36 18.47 -2.21 6.38
C SER A 36 17.27 -2.78 5.63
N MET A 37 16.16 -2.91 6.34
CA MET A 37 14.87 -3.30 5.76
C MET A 37 14.36 -2.23 4.75
N GLU A 38 14.73 -0.97 4.94
CA GLU A 38 14.36 0.13 4.05
C GLU A 38 14.96 -0.02 2.65
N GLU A 39 16.19 -0.53 2.54
CA GLU A 39 16.84 -0.82 1.26
C GLU A 39 16.06 -1.87 0.46
N ILE A 40 15.56 -2.91 1.12
CA ILE A 40 14.74 -3.97 0.48
C ILE A 40 13.49 -3.36 -0.15
N PHE A 41 12.79 -2.50 0.61
CA PHE A 41 11.58 -1.85 0.13
C PHE A 41 11.86 -0.82 -0.97
N THR A 42 12.97 -0.07 -0.87
CA THR A 42 13.37 0.94 -1.87
C THR A 42 13.73 0.30 -3.20
N GLN A 43 14.42 -0.85 -3.16
CA GLN A 43 14.74 -1.64 -4.36
C GLN A 43 13.54 -2.45 -4.89
N GLY A 44 12.44 -2.52 -4.14
CA GLY A 44 11.22 -3.24 -4.53
C GLY A 44 11.37 -4.77 -4.52
N MET A 45 12.31 -5.31 -3.73
CA MET A 45 12.52 -6.74 -3.63
C MET A 45 11.44 -7.39 -2.77
N ARG A 46 10.99 -8.59 -3.18
CA ARG A 46 9.93 -9.32 -2.45
C ARG A 46 10.56 -10.27 -1.45
N ILE A 47 10.08 -10.20 -0.20
CA ILE A 47 10.47 -11.10 0.87
C ILE A 47 9.74 -12.44 0.69
N LYS A 48 10.50 -13.53 0.67
CA LYS A 48 9.98 -14.90 0.51
C LYS A 48 10.44 -15.85 1.60
N GLU A 49 11.34 -15.41 2.46
CA GLU A 49 11.90 -16.18 3.58
C GLU A 49 11.64 -15.39 4.87
N PRO A 50 10.98 -15.98 5.89
CA PRO A 50 10.71 -15.29 7.15
C PRO A 50 12.00 -14.96 7.91
N GLU A 51 13.05 -15.75 7.73
CA GLU A 51 14.34 -15.61 8.44
C GLU A 51 15.07 -14.31 8.06
N ILE A 52 14.80 -13.76 6.87
CA ILE A 52 15.29 -12.44 6.46
C ILE A 52 14.82 -11.38 7.45
N VAL A 53 13.56 -11.47 7.87
CA VAL A 53 12.96 -10.51 8.80
C VAL A 53 13.52 -10.71 10.20
N ASP A 54 13.75 -11.95 10.62
CA ASP A 54 14.34 -12.26 11.93
C ASP A 54 15.79 -11.75 12.05
N THR A 55 16.53 -11.76 10.94
CA THR A 55 17.91 -11.26 10.90
C THR A 55 17.97 -9.73 10.92
N LEU A 56 17.08 -9.08 10.15
CA LEU A 56 17.08 -7.62 9.99
C LEU A 56 16.36 -6.88 11.12
N LEU A 57 15.38 -7.54 11.78
CA LEU A 57 14.56 -6.96 12.84
C LEU A 57 14.55 -7.87 14.06
N PRO A 58 15.59 -7.80 14.94
CA PRO A 58 15.69 -8.68 16.11
C PRO A 58 14.60 -8.40 17.17
N ASN A 59 14.03 -7.20 17.20
CA ASN A 59 13.02 -6.79 18.18
C ASN A 59 11.58 -6.97 17.67
N ILE A 60 11.29 -8.11 17.05
CA ILE A 60 9.94 -8.42 16.56
C ILE A 60 9.07 -8.95 17.70
N GLN A 61 7.95 -8.27 17.95
CA GLN A 61 6.88 -8.74 18.82
C GLN A 61 5.81 -9.44 17.98
N GLN A 62 5.29 -10.53 18.52
CA GLN A 62 4.18 -11.29 17.94
C GLN A 62 2.97 -11.20 18.86
N GLU A 63 1.81 -10.89 18.31
CA GLU A 63 0.54 -10.90 19.03
C GLU A 63 -0.50 -11.70 18.26
N VAL A 64 -1.22 -12.57 18.96
CA VAL A 64 -2.33 -13.35 18.39
C VAL A 64 -3.60 -12.54 18.54
N LEU A 65 -4.16 -12.08 17.43
CA LEU A 65 -5.36 -11.24 17.42
C LEU A 65 -6.64 -12.06 17.66
N GLY A 66 -6.64 -13.32 17.24
CA GLY A 66 -7.79 -14.20 17.43
C GLY A 66 -7.61 -15.59 16.83
N ILE A 67 -8.35 -16.54 17.39
CA ILE A 67 -8.39 -17.93 16.94
C ILE A 67 -9.85 -18.25 16.59
N GLY A 68 -10.06 -18.73 15.38
CA GLY A 68 -11.35 -19.22 14.88
C GLY A 68 -11.32 -20.71 14.64
N PHE A 69 -12.46 -21.37 14.82
CA PHE A 69 -12.67 -22.75 14.44
C PHE A 69 -13.39 -22.81 13.10
N VAL A 70 -12.89 -23.61 12.15
CA VAL A 70 -13.51 -23.79 10.84
C VAL A 70 -13.76 -25.27 10.58
N GLN A 71 -14.97 -25.60 10.16
CA GLN A 71 -15.39 -26.96 9.84
C GLN A 71 -15.68 -27.08 8.34
N LYS A 72 -15.29 -28.22 7.76
CA LYS A 72 -15.68 -28.63 6.42
C LYS A 72 -16.45 -29.95 6.52
N GLN A 73 -17.69 -29.97 6.04
CA GLN A 73 -18.47 -31.19 5.90
C GLN A 73 -17.85 -32.09 4.83
N THR A 74 -17.73 -33.38 5.13
CA THR A 74 -17.38 -34.43 4.18
C THR A 74 -18.41 -35.55 4.28
N ASP A 75 -18.51 -36.39 3.25
CA ASP A 75 -19.50 -37.46 3.19
C ASP A 75 -19.36 -38.47 4.35
N ALA A 76 -18.14 -38.61 4.89
CA ALA A 76 -17.81 -39.48 6.02
C ALA A 76 -17.73 -38.76 7.39
N GLY A 77 -18.13 -37.47 7.47
CA GLY A 77 -18.14 -36.70 8.72
C GLY A 77 -17.56 -35.29 8.60
N GLU A 78 -17.25 -34.67 9.74
CA GLU A 78 -16.75 -33.30 9.79
C GLU A 78 -15.21 -33.24 9.90
N ARG A 79 -14.58 -32.42 9.06
CA ARG A 79 -13.17 -32.08 9.17
C ARG A 79 -13.00 -30.69 9.76
N SER A 80 -12.57 -30.63 11.01
CA SER A 80 -12.29 -29.38 11.72
C SER A 80 -10.83 -28.95 11.61
N ARG A 81 -10.62 -27.62 11.60
CA ARG A 81 -9.31 -26.97 11.66
C ARG A 81 -9.40 -25.67 12.45
N PHE A 82 -8.28 -25.27 13.04
CA PHE A 82 -8.13 -23.96 13.66
C PHE A 82 -7.53 -22.97 12.66
N ARG A 83 -8.09 -21.75 12.65
CA ARG A 83 -7.59 -20.57 11.96
C ARG A 83 -7.05 -19.61 13.00
N ALA A 84 -5.79 -19.22 12.92
CA ALA A 84 -5.21 -18.18 13.76
C ALA A 84 -4.93 -16.93 12.92
N ILE A 85 -5.14 -15.76 13.50
CA ILE A 85 -4.76 -14.47 12.92
C ILE A 85 -3.68 -13.89 13.82
N VAL A 86 -2.55 -13.56 13.22
CA VAL A 86 -1.35 -13.11 13.95
C VAL A 86 -0.87 -11.80 13.36
N ALA A 87 -0.53 -10.86 14.22
CA ALA A 87 0.17 -9.64 13.86
C ALA A 87 1.59 -9.70 14.39
N VAL A 88 2.53 -9.19 13.60
CA VAL A 88 3.95 -9.10 13.92
C VAL A 88 4.37 -7.65 13.73
N GLY A 89 5.13 -7.07 14.66
CA GLY A 89 5.66 -5.72 14.51
C GLY A 89 6.74 -5.40 15.52
N ASN A 90 7.55 -4.37 15.22
CA ASN A 90 8.68 -3.96 16.05
C ASN A 90 8.38 -2.71 16.89
N GLY A 91 7.15 -2.17 16.84
CA GLY A 91 6.78 -0.92 17.52
C GLY A 91 7.42 0.33 16.90
N ASP A 92 8.14 0.19 15.78
CA ASP A 92 8.91 1.24 15.15
C ASP A 92 8.59 1.44 13.67
N GLY A 93 7.34 1.20 13.31
CA GLY A 93 6.86 1.44 11.95
C GLY A 93 6.98 0.24 11.03
N TYR A 94 7.27 -0.97 11.52
CA TYR A 94 7.13 -2.19 10.72
C TYR A 94 6.02 -3.05 11.30
N ILE A 95 5.11 -3.48 10.43
CA ILE A 95 4.02 -4.37 10.79
C ILE A 95 3.73 -5.36 9.68
N GLY A 96 3.37 -6.58 10.06
CA GLY A 96 2.84 -7.61 9.17
C GLY A 96 1.63 -8.27 9.82
N VAL A 97 0.65 -8.63 9.00
CA VAL A 97 -0.51 -9.42 9.45
C VAL A 97 -0.57 -10.69 8.60
N GLY A 98 -0.80 -11.82 9.27
CA GLY A 98 -0.85 -13.14 8.67
C GLY A 98 -2.01 -13.96 9.21
N GLU A 99 -2.45 -14.93 8.40
CA GLU A 99 -3.39 -15.95 8.84
C GLU A 99 -2.78 -17.34 8.68
N GLY A 100 -3.11 -18.25 9.57
CA GLY A 100 -2.64 -19.63 9.50
C GLY A 100 -3.78 -20.60 9.76
N LYS A 101 -3.80 -21.72 9.02
CA LYS A 101 -4.79 -22.80 9.21
C LYS A 101 -4.11 -24.14 9.42
N ALA A 102 -4.44 -24.83 10.51
CA ALA A 102 -3.89 -26.15 10.82
C ALA A 102 -4.86 -26.98 11.68
N ARG A 103 -4.54 -28.27 11.88
CA ARG A 103 -5.32 -29.17 12.77
C ARG A 103 -5.08 -28.87 14.24
N GLN A 104 -3.87 -28.42 14.59
CA GLN A 104 -3.48 -28.01 15.93
C GLN A 104 -3.34 -26.49 15.99
N VAL A 105 -3.70 -25.90 17.13
CA VAL A 105 -3.67 -24.44 17.34
C VAL A 105 -2.26 -23.88 17.19
N ARG A 106 -1.26 -24.49 17.85
CA ARG A 106 0.13 -24.01 17.81
C ARG A 106 0.69 -23.93 16.40
N THR A 107 0.52 -25.00 15.61
CA THR A 107 0.92 -25.01 14.19
C THR A 107 0.17 -23.98 13.35
N ALA A 108 -1.08 -23.63 13.70
CA ALA A 108 -1.80 -22.56 13.01
C ALA A 108 -1.20 -21.18 13.34
N ILE A 109 -0.81 -20.95 14.60
CA ILE A 109 -0.12 -19.73 15.03
C ILE A 109 1.24 -19.62 14.33
N ASP A 110 2.03 -20.70 14.29
CA ASP A 110 3.35 -20.69 13.64
C ASP A 110 3.23 -20.34 12.14
N LYS A 111 2.25 -20.93 11.44
CA LYS A 111 1.95 -20.59 10.05
C LYS A 111 1.51 -19.14 9.87
N GLY A 112 0.66 -18.64 10.77
CA GLY A 112 0.23 -17.24 10.77
C GLY A 112 1.41 -16.29 10.98
N THR A 113 2.35 -16.67 11.86
CA THR A 113 3.57 -15.91 12.14
C THR A 113 4.50 -15.86 10.93
N ILE A 114 4.73 -17.00 10.27
CA ILE A 114 5.51 -17.06 9.03
C ILE A 114 4.87 -16.16 7.97
N GLN A 115 3.55 -16.25 7.76
CA GLN A 115 2.85 -15.41 6.80
C GLN A 115 2.89 -13.92 7.17
N ALA A 116 2.80 -13.58 8.45
CA ALA A 116 2.91 -12.20 8.92
C ALA A 116 4.30 -11.61 8.65
N LYS A 117 5.37 -12.38 8.90
CA LYS A 117 6.76 -11.99 8.58
C LYS A 117 6.95 -11.75 7.07
N LEU A 118 6.39 -12.62 6.22
CA LEU A 118 6.46 -12.43 4.77
C LEU A 118 5.70 -11.18 4.28
N ASN A 119 4.67 -10.76 5.02
CA ASN A 119 3.82 -9.62 4.72
C ASN A 119 4.20 -8.36 5.53
N VAL A 120 5.44 -8.24 6.01
CA VAL A 120 5.87 -7.02 6.70
C VAL A 120 5.86 -5.84 5.72
N VAL A 121 5.32 -4.71 6.18
CA VAL A 121 5.19 -3.47 5.44
C VAL A 121 5.63 -2.31 6.35
N PRO A 122 6.36 -1.31 5.82
CA PRO A 122 6.69 -0.12 6.57
C PRO A 122 5.43 0.76 6.72
N VAL A 123 5.33 1.46 7.85
CA VAL A 123 4.25 2.37 8.22
C VAL A 123 4.83 3.75 8.41
N ARG A 124 4.31 4.71 7.64
CA ARG A 124 4.76 6.10 7.74
C ARG A 124 4.11 6.75 8.96
N ARG A 125 4.94 7.15 9.92
CA ARG A 125 4.53 7.89 11.12
C ARG A 125 4.83 9.38 10.95
N GLY A 126 4.10 10.24 11.66
CA GLY A 126 4.27 11.68 11.60
C GLY A 126 3.37 12.42 12.58
N CYS A 127 3.32 13.75 12.44
CA CYS A 127 2.44 14.62 13.19
C CYS A 127 1.46 15.28 12.19
N GLY A 128 0.29 14.67 12.02
CA GLY A 128 -0.73 15.13 11.05
C GLY A 128 -1.88 15.93 11.64
N SER A 129 -1.93 16.10 12.97
CA SER A 129 -3.03 16.81 13.62
C SER A 129 -2.84 18.31 13.48
N TRP A 130 -3.91 19.04 13.13
CA TRP A 130 -3.88 20.50 13.08
C TRP A 130 -3.53 21.12 14.44
N GLU A 131 -3.91 20.46 15.53
CA GLU A 131 -3.70 20.91 16.91
C GLU A 131 -2.26 20.71 17.41
N CYS A 132 -1.46 19.89 16.71
CA CYS A 132 -0.14 19.51 17.18
C CYS A 132 0.91 19.76 16.09
N ARG A 133 1.93 20.57 16.41
CA ARG A 133 3.08 20.86 15.52
C ARG A 133 4.41 20.40 16.12
N CYS A 134 4.40 19.32 16.90
CA CYS A 134 5.58 18.91 17.67
C CYS A 134 6.69 18.23 16.84
N GLY A 135 6.45 17.94 15.55
CA GLY A 135 7.43 17.33 14.65
C GLY A 135 7.82 15.89 14.98
N ARG A 136 7.25 15.29 16.04
CA ARG A 136 7.53 13.90 16.43
C ARG A 136 6.60 12.94 15.69
N ALA A 137 7.09 11.73 15.47
CA ALA A 137 6.36 10.67 14.79
C ALA A 137 5.51 9.86 15.79
N HIS A 138 4.47 10.48 16.37
CA HIS A 138 3.56 9.82 17.33
C HIS A 138 2.26 9.32 16.72
N THR A 139 1.82 9.88 15.59
CA THR A 139 0.54 9.56 14.93
C THR A 139 0.73 9.26 13.43
N VAL A 140 -0.37 9.09 12.69
CA VAL A 140 -0.35 9.03 11.22
C VAL A 140 -0.20 10.44 10.63
N PRO A 141 0.51 10.65 9.51
CA PRO A 141 0.74 11.98 8.95
C PRO A 141 -0.52 12.63 8.36
N PHE A 142 -1.52 11.84 7.96
CA PHE A 142 -2.78 12.31 7.41
C PHE A 142 -3.86 11.23 7.60
N SER A 143 -5.12 11.57 7.34
CA SER A 143 -6.21 10.60 7.43
C SER A 143 -6.12 9.55 6.33
N VAL A 144 -6.15 8.28 6.74
CA VAL A 144 -6.09 7.12 5.86
C VAL A 144 -7.32 6.24 6.04
N VAL A 145 -7.73 5.55 4.98
CA VAL A 145 -8.95 4.75 4.97
C VAL A 145 -8.65 3.37 4.40
N GLY A 146 -8.64 2.35 5.24
CA GLY A 146 -8.45 0.96 4.80
C GLY A 146 -9.78 0.23 4.62
N LYS A 147 -9.80 -0.74 3.71
CA LYS A 147 -10.99 -1.55 3.44
C LYS A 147 -10.64 -3.03 3.31
N CYS A 148 -11.40 -3.87 4.02
CA CYS A 148 -11.37 -5.31 3.81
C CYS A 148 -12.79 -5.88 3.98
N GLY A 149 -13.30 -6.55 2.93
CA GLY A 149 -14.69 -7.01 2.89
C GLY A 149 -15.69 -5.84 3.01
N SER A 150 -16.61 -5.94 3.96
CA SER A 150 -17.59 -4.88 4.27
C SER A 150 -17.05 -3.83 5.24
N VAL A 151 -15.93 -4.10 5.92
CA VAL A 151 -15.36 -3.23 6.95
C VAL A 151 -14.51 -2.13 6.30
N ARG A 152 -14.76 -0.89 6.73
CA ARG A 152 -13.95 0.29 6.40
C ARG A 152 -13.45 0.91 7.69
N VAL A 153 -12.14 1.13 7.78
CA VAL A 153 -11.51 1.73 8.95
C VAL A 153 -10.83 3.02 8.53
N HIS A 154 -11.25 4.12 9.14
CA HIS A 154 -10.63 5.42 9.00
C HIS A 154 -9.69 5.61 10.19
N VAL A 155 -8.41 5.84 9.92
CA VAL A 155 -7.43 6.24 10.93
C VAL A 155 -7.14 7.71 10.71
N LEU A 156 -7.40 8.52 11.73
CA LEU A 156 -7.20 9.96 11.70
C LEU A 156 -6.03 10.35 12.64
N PRO A 157 -5.27 11.38 12.28
CA PRO A 157 -4.21 11.90 13.13
C PRO A 157 -4.77 12.44 14.45
N SER A 158 -3.95 12.39 15.50
CA SER A 158 -4.32 12.88 16.84
C SER A 158 -3.25 13.80 17.44
N PRO A 159 -3.63 14.76 18.31
CA PRO A 159 -2.66 15.40 19.20
C PRO A 159 -1.99 14.37 20.12
N ARG A 160 -0.86 14.77 20.68
CA ARG A 160 -0.04 13.93 21.56
C ARG A 160 -0.73 13.71 22.92
N GLY A 161 -0.68 12.49 23.43
CA GLY A 161 -1.15 12.14 24.77
C GLY A 161 -2.61 11.69 24.84
N LEU A 162 -3.27 11.54 23.69
CA LEU A 162 -4.63 11.02 23.58
C LEU A 162 -4.68 9.49 23.69
N GLY A 163 -3.59 8.82 23.28
CA GLY A 163 -3.51 7.37 23.18
C GLY A 163 -4.25 6.81 21.96
N LEU A 164 -4.33 5.47 21.92
CA LEU A 164 -5.00 4.75 20.85
C LEU A 164 -6.50 4.61 21.14
N VAL A 165 -7.31 5.48 20.53
CA VAL A 165 -8.78 5.40 20.58
C VAL A 165 -9.27 4.52 19.44
N ALA A 166 -9.30 3.23 19.73
CA ALA A 166 -9.78 2.19 18.82
C ALA A 166 -10.31 0.97 19.59
N GLY A 167 -11.10 0.13 18.91
CA GLY A 167 -11.48 -1.19 19.43
C GLY A 167 -10.26 -2.11 19.64
N GLU A 168 -10.44 -3.23 20.34
CA GLU A 168 -9.33 -4.07 20.80
C GLU A 168 -8.37 -4.51 19.68
N ILE A 169 -8.89 -5.09 18.60
CA ILE A 169 -8.06 -5.58 17.49
C ILE A 169 -7.33 -4.44 16.76
N PRO A 170 -8.00 -3.38 16.27
CA PRO A 170 -7.29 -2.25 15.69
C PRO A 170 -6.24 -1.65 16.63
N LYS A 171 -6.51 -1.60 17.94
CA LYS A 171 -5.59 -1.08 18.95
C LYS A 171 -4.32 -1.92 19.07
N GLN A 172 -4.43 -3.25 19.04
CA GLN A 172 -3.27 -4.15 19.02
C GLN A 172 -2.41 -3.95 17.75
N VAL A 173 -3.05 -3.90 16.58
CA VAL A 173 -2.37 -3.67 15.30
C VAL A 173 -1.66 -2.30 15.29
N LEU A 174 -2.33 -1.23 15.73
CA LEU A 174 -1.73 0.12 15.76
C LEU A 174 -0.58 0.24 16.77
N ARG A 175 -0.67 -0.46 17.89
CA ARG A 175 0.41 -0.55 18.89
C ARG A 175 1.65 -1.22 18.29
N LEU A 176 1.50 -2.36 17.63
CA LEU A 176 2.60 -3.07 16.98
C LEU A 176 3.23 -2.27 15.82
N ALA A 177 2.43 -1.45 15.14
CA ALA A 177 2.92 -0.52 14.13
C ALA A 177 3.71 0.68 14.70
N GLY A 178 3.69 0.89 16.03
CA GLY A 178 4.38 2.02 16.65
C GLY A 178 3.64 3.34 16.60
N VAL A 179 2.33 3.31 16.34
CA VAL A 179 1.44 4.48 16.45
C VAL A 179 1.05 4.62 17.92
N LYS A 180 1.23 5.82 18.49
CA LYS A 180 0.94 6.08 19.91
C LYS A 180 -0.42 6.73 20.11
N ASP A 181 -0.74 7.69 19.24
CA ASP A 181 -1.99 8.44 19.31
C ASP A 181 -2.73 8.36 17.98
N CYS A 182 -4.02 8.00 18.01
CA CYS A 182 -4.87 8.08 16.82
C CYS A 182 -6.35 8.08 17.18
N TRP A 183 -7.13 8.71 16.31
CA TRP A 183 -8.57 8.51 16.28
C TRP A 183 -8.91 7.45 15.24
N THR A 184 -9.86 6.58 15.56
CA THR A 184 -10.37 5.62 14.58
C THR A 184 -11.88 5.74 14.43
N ARG A 185 -12.35 5.58 13.19
CA ARG A 185 -13.79 5.41 12.90
C ARG A 185 -13.97 4.17 12.05
N THR A 186 -14.80 3.26 12.50
CA THR A 186 -15.06 1.99 11.82
C THR A 186 -16.48 1.94 11.29
N TYR A 187 -16.64 1.51 10.03
CA TYR A 187 -17.93 1.32 9.38
C TYR A 187 -18.05 -0.13 8.88
N GLY A 188 -19.28 -0.64 8.84
CA GLY A 188 -19.57 -2.01 8.41
C GLY A 188 -19.59 -3.01 9.57
N SER A 189 -19.49 -4.31 9.25
CA SER A 189 -19.60 -5.39 10.25
C SER A 189 -18.26 -5.67 10.93
N THR A 190 -17.99 -4.96 12.03
CA THR A 190 -16.74 -5.03 12.79
C THR A 190 -16.58 -6.31 13.62
N SER A 191 -17.63 -7.12 13.75
CA SER A 191 -17.61 -8.41 14.45
C SER A 191 -16.65 -9.43 13.83
N THR A 192 -16.35 -9.29 12.54
CA THR A 192 -15.41 -10.18 11.84
C THR A 192 -13.97 -9.75 12.10
N LEU A 193 -13.29 -10.47 13.01
CA LEU A 193 -11.92 -10.18 13.44
C LEU A 193 -10.94 -10.06 12.26
N THR A 194 -11.03 -10.95 11.27
CA THR A 194 -10.14 -10.93 10.10
C THR A 194 -10.30 -9.66 9.28
N SER A 195 -11.53 -9.29 8.96
CA SER A 195 -11.82 -8.13 8.12
C SER A 195 -11.39 -6.84 8.83
N SER A 196 -11.62 -6.73 10.14
CA SER A 196 -11.18 -5.60 10.94
C SER A 196 -9.64 -5.47 10.98
N ALA A 197 -8.92 -6.56 11.27
CA ALA A 197 -7.45 -6.56 11.32
C ALA A 197 -6.83 -6.21 9.96
N LEU A 198 -7.31 -6.83 8.88
CA LEU A 198 -6.81 -6.59 7.53
C LEU A 198 -7.19 -5.21 7.01
N ALA A 199 -8.34 -4.65 7.39
CA ALA A 199 -8.71 -3.29 7.02
C ALA A 199 -7.80 -2.25 7.69
N VAL A 200 -7.40 -2.47 8.95
CA VAL A 200 -6.42 -1.60 9.61
C VAL A 200 -5.06 -1.73 8.94
N PHE A 201 -4.62 -2.95 8.65
CA PHE A 201 -3.37 -3.19 7.94
C PHE A 201 -3.34 -2.50 6.57
N ASP A 202 -4.42 -2.60 5.80
CA ASP A 202 -4.60 -1.90 4.52
C ASP A 202 -4.57 -0.37 4.69
N ALA A 203 -5.20 0.17 5.74
CA ALA A 203 -5.14 1.60 6.04
C ALA A 203 -3.70 2.07 6.26
N LEU A 204 -2.88 1.27 6.98
CA LEU A 204 -1.48 1.58 7.24
C LEU A 204 -0.60 1.46 5.98
N VAL A 205 -0.86 0.48 5.11
CA VAL A 205 -0.19 0.38 3.80
C VAL A 205 -0.49 1.61 2.94
N GLN A 206 -1.73 2.09 2.94
CA GLN A 206 -2.13 3.27 2.18
C GLN A 206 -1.41 4.56 2.59
N THR A 207 -0.79 4.60 3.78
CA THR A 207 0.02 5.74 4.22
C THR A 207 1.20 6.03 3.28
N TYR A 208 1.67 5.04 2.50
CA TYR A 208 2.67 5.23 1.44
C TYR A 208 2.07 5.50 0.05
N ASN A 209 0.83 5.09 -0.21
CA ASN A 209 0.23 5.07 -1.55
C ASN A 209 -0.64 6.31 -1.87
N ARG A 210 -0.21 7.52 -1.51
CA ARG A 210 -0.95 8.76 -1.83
C ARG A 210 -0.15 9.70 -2.73
N LEU A 211 -0.84 10.24 -3.75
CA LEU A 211 -0.29 11.23 -4.67
C LEU A 211 0.00 12.54 -3.92
N LEU A 212 1.22 13.05 -4.10
CA LEU A 212 1.66 14.35 -3.61
C LEU A 212 1.77 15.32 -4.80
N GLU A 213 1.69 16.61 -4.51
CA GLU A 213 1.74 17.72 -5.48
C GLU A 213 3.17 18.01 -5.95
N SER A 214 3.40 18.48 -7.18
CA SER A 214 4.73 18.63 -7.82
C SER A 214 5.69 19.66 -7.17
N SER A 215 6.07 19.38 -5.93
CA SER A 215 7.24 19.87 -5.21
C SER A 215 8.46 18.99 -5.60
N PRO A 216 9.71 19.41 -5.35
CA PRO A 216 10.90 18.54 -5.49
C PRO A 216 10.72 17.10 -4.93
N SER A 217 9.88 16.95 -3.90
CA SER A 217 9.45 15.67 -3.30
C SER A 217 8.64 14.76 -4.23
N THR A 218 7.80 15.33 -5.09
CA THR A 218 6.94 14.58 -6.03
C THR A 218 7.65 14.24 -7.31
N LEU A 219 8.68 15.01 -7.69
CA LEU A 219 9.64 14.59 -8.70
C LEU A 219 10.37 13.31 -8.25
N GLY A 220 10.66 13.17 -6.95
CA GLY A 220 11.15 11.94 -6.33
C GLY A 220 10.15 10.78 -6.47
N MET A 221 8.86 11.02 -6.22
CA MET A 221 7.80 10.02 -6.37
C MET A 221 7.64 9.53 -7.83
N LEU A 222 7.67 10.44 -8.81
CA LEU A 222 7.62 10.11 -10.23
C LEU A 222 8.84 9.31 -10.71
N ARG A 223 10.01 9.52 -10.08
CA ARG A 223 11.21 8.69 -10.30
C ARG A 223 11.04 7.28 -9.75
N THR A 224 10.33 7.11 -8.62
CA THR A 224 10.01 5.79 -8.05
C THR A 224 8.94 5.06 -8.87
N ALA A 225 7.90 5.77 -9.34
CA ALA A 225 6.81 5.22 -10.15
C ALA A 225 7.16 5.02 -11.64
N LYS A 226 8.43 5.26 -12.05
CA LYS A 226 8.90 5.21 -13.44
C LYS A 226 8.59 3.90 -14.18
N ASN A 227 8.44 2.80 -13.44
CA ASN A 227 8.18 1.47 -13.98
C ASN A 227 6.69 1.17 -14.19
N LEU A 228 5.79 2.11 -13.86
CA LEU A 228 4.33 1.90 -13.93
C LEU A 228 3.61 3.01 -14.71
N VAL A 229 4.20 4.21 -14.81
CA VAL A 229 3.54 5.38 -15.38
C VAL A 229 4.43 6.06 -16.42
N ALA A 230 3.86 6.42 -17.57
CA ALA A 230 4.49 7.30 -18.55
C ALA A 230 4.09 8.76 -18.26
N TRP A 231 5.05 9.67 -18.21
CA TRP A 231 4.80 11.09 -17.93
C TRP A 231 5.71 11.99 -18.77
N GLY A 232 5.27 13.23 -19.02
CA GLY A 232 5.98 14.17 -19.87
C GLY A 232 5.30 15.54 -19.92
N GLN A 233 5.86 16.46 -20.69
CA GLN A 233 5.32 17.80 -20.86
C GLN A 233 4.20 17.79 -21.89
N VAL A 234 3.07 18.41 -21.56
CA VAL A 234 1.87 18.41 -22.41
C VAL A 234 1.83 19.69 -23.24
N ASN A 235 1.63 19.55 -24.55
CA ASN A 235 1.46 20.71 -25.43
C ASN A 235 0.05 21.31 -25.28
N PRO A 236 -0.10 22.64 -25.42
CA PRO A 236 -1.40 23.31 -25.32
C PRO A 236 -2.48 22.71 -26.24
N GLU A 237 -2.10 22.36 -27.47
CA GLU A 237 -2.99 21.71 -28.44
C GLU A 237 -3.51 20.34 -27.99
N VAL A 238 -2.65 19.56 -27.33
CA VAL A 238 -3.03 18.21 -26.85
C VAL A 238 -3.93 18.32 -25.64
N LEU A 239 -3.64 19.28 -24.76
CA LEU A 239 -4.49 19.58 -23.61
C LEU A 239 -5.88 20.07 -24.04
N GLU A 240 -5.97 20.92 -25.06
CA GLU A 240 -7.25 21.33 -25.63
C GLU A 240 -8.05 20.12 -26.13
N ASN A 241 -7.42 19.23 -26.91
CA ASN A 241 -8.07 18.03 -27.42
C ASN A 241 -8.51 17.07 -26.30
N LEU A 242 -7.75 16.99 -25.21
CA LEU A 242 -8.10 16.21 -24.02
C LEU A 242 -9.32 16.79 -23.31
N LEU A 243 -9.34 18.11 -23.09
CA LEU A 243 -10.43 18.79 -22.41
C LEU A 243 -11.72 18.67 -23.21
N ARG A 244 -11.68 18.89 -24.54
CA ARG A 244 -12.86 18.78 -25.41
C ARG A 244 -13.42 17.35 -25.49
N LYS A 245 -12.57 16.34 -25.69
CA LYS A 245 -13.03 14.97 -25.99
C LYS A 245 -13.19 14.08 -24.77
N ARG A 246 -12.52 14.39 -23.65
CA ARG A 246 -12.41 13.52 -22.48
C ARG A 246 -12.57 14.27 -21.15
N GLY A 247 -12.72 15.59 -21.17
CA GLY A 247 -13.00 16.39 -19.98
C GLY A 247 -14.41 16.11 -19.48
N GLU A 248 -14.51 15.58 -18.26
CA GLU A 248 -15.78 15.37 -17.58
C GLU A 248 -15.87 16.27 -16.35
N ARG A 249 -17.03 16.91 -16.17
CA ARG A 249 -17.37 17.60 -14.93
C ARG A 249 -17.90 16.61 -13.88
N GLU A 250 -17.99 17.04 -12.63
CA GLU A 250 -18.77 16.32 -11.62
C GLU A 250 -20.21 16.09 -12.11
N GLY A 251 -20.69 14.85 -12.01
CA GLY A 251 -21.97 14.43 -12.59
C GLY A 251 -21.91 13.89 -14.03
N ASN A 252 -20.72 13.62 -14.59
CA ASN A 252 -20.52 13.05 -15.95
C ASN A 252 -21.02 13.94 -17.10
N LYS A 253 -21.11 15.25 -16.90
CA LYS A 253 -21.39 16.20 -17.99
C LYS A 253 -20.13 16.51 -18.79
N GLU A 254 -20.29 16.76 -20.08
CA GLU A 254 -19.20 17.15 -20.97
C GLU A 254 -18.66 18.54 -20.61
N PHE A 255 -17.42 18.79 -21.02
CA PHE A 255 -16.74 20.07 -20.80
C PHE A 255 -17.03 21.04 -21.94
N ASP A 256 -18.13 21.79 -21.81
CA ASP A 256 -18.55 22.85 -22.73
C ASP A 256 -17.75 24.16 -22.55
N ASP A 257 -17.65 24.92 -23.65
CA ASP A 257 -17.00 26.24 -23.72
C ASP A 257 -17.64 27.29 -22.77
N GLU A 258 -18.94 27.17 -22.47
CA GLU A 258 -19.65 28.09 -21.58
C GLU A 258 -19.12 28.07 -20.14
N PHE A 259 -18.66 26.92 -19.66
CA PHE A 259 -18.12 26.78 -18.31
C PHE A 259 -16.73 27.39 -18.17
N ALA A 260 -15.93 27.35 -19.23
CA ALA A 260 -14.64 28.03 -19.26
C ALA A 260 -14.82 29.57 -19.11
N LYS A 261 -15.89 30.11 -19.70
CA LYS A 261 -16.26 31.53 -19.56
C LYS A 261 -16.73 31.86 -18.15
N VAL A 262 -17.62 31.05 -17.57
CA VAL A 262 -18.22 31.31 -16.24
C VAL A 262 -17.20 31.21 -15.10
N PHE A 263 -16.38 30.16 -15.07
CA PHE A 263 -15.49 29.90 -13.94
C PHE A 263 -14.08 30.48 -14.11
N PHE A 264 -13.54 30.48 -15.33
CA PHE A 264 -12.15 30.88 -15.57
C PHE A 264 -12.01 32.22 -16.28
N ARG A 265 -13.12 32.88 -16.66
CA ARG A 265 -13.14 34.16 -17.41
C ARG A 265 -12.30 34.11 -18.69
N LYS A 266 -12.19 32.94 -19.33
CA LYS A 266 -11.48 32.74 -20.61
C LYS A 266 -12.50 32.47 -21.71
N GLU A 267 -12.28 33.01 -22.90
CA GLU A 267 -13.29 32.99 -23.96
C GLU A 267 -13.39 31.62 -24.65
N ASN A 268 -12.29 30.88 -24.70
CA ASN A 268 -12.20 29.58 -25.38
C ASN A 268 -11.41 28.53 -24.58
N ILE A 269 -11.73 27.24 -24.76
CA ILE A 269 -10.96 26.11 -24.17
C ILE A 269 -9.47 26.17 -24.58
N ALA A 270 -9.17 26.68 -25.77
CA ALA A 270 -7.80 26.87 -26.24
C ALA A 270 -7.00 27.86 -25.38
N GLU A 271 -7.62 28.95 -24.91
CA GLU A 271 -6.97 29.93 -24.03
C GLU A 271 -6.79 29.38 -22.63
N LEU A 272 -7.78 28.63 -22.13
CA LEU A 272 -7.66 27.92 -20.86
C LEU A 272 -6.48 26.93 -20.90
N ALA A 273 -6.34 26.16 -21.98
CA ALA A 273 -5.23 25.21 -22.14
C ALA A 273 -3.87 25.92 -22.15
N ARG A 274 -3.75 27.10 -22.77
CA ARG A 274 -2.51 27.90 -22.76
C ARG A 274 -2.18 28.42 -21.36
N SER A 275 -3.15 29.00 -20.63
CA SER A 275 -2.94 29.50 -19.27
C SER A 275 -2.59 28.38 -18.27
N VAL A 276 -3.14 27.18 -18.45
CA VAL A 276 -2.81 26.01 -17.61
C VAL A 276 -1.39 25.51 -17.88
N VAL A 277 -0.95 25.46 -19.14
CA VAL A 277 0.43 25.08 -19.48
C VAL A 277 1.43 26.16 -19.03
N ALA A 278 1.05 27.44 -19.10
CA ALA A 278 1.85 28.56 -18.60
C ALA A 278 1.94 28.60 -17.05
N GLY A 279 1.09 27.84 -16.34
CA GLY A 279 1.09 27.77 -14.88
C GLY A 279 0.37 28.92 -14.18
N GLU A 280 -0.39 29.74 -14.92
CA GLU A 280 -1.20 30.84 -14.36
C GLU A 280 -2.41 30.31 -13.59
N ILE A 281 -2.94 29.15 -14.00
CA ILE A 281 -4.05 28.46 -13.34
C ILE A 281 -3.51 27.11 -12.85
N GLY A 282 -3.57 26.89 -11.54
CA GLY A 282 -3.13 25.64 -10.95
C GLY A 282 -4.06 24.49 -11.31
N VAL A 283 -3.52 23.29 -11.44
CA VAL A 283 -4.31 22.07 -11.69
C VAL A 283 -5.32 21.82 -10.54
N LYS A 284 -5.01 22.31 -9.33
CA LYS A 284 -5.92 22.30 -8.18
C LYS A 284 -7.14 23.20 -8.36
N ASP A 285 -6.98 24.35 -9.01
CA ASP A 285 -8.06 25.31 -9.21
C ASP A 285 -9.07 24.78 -10.24
N LEU A 286 -8.59 24.01 -11.22
CA LEU A 286 -9.44 23.23 -12.13
C LEU A 286 -10.31 22.20 -11.40
N TRP A 287 -9.75 21.54 -10.38
CA TRP A 287 -10.48 20.53 -9.60
C TRP A 287 -11.46 21.14 -8.62
N LEU A 288 -11.10 22.27 -7.99
CA LEU A 288 -12.00 23.06 -7.15
C LEU A 288 -13.20 23.59 -7.92
N ALA A 289 -13.04 23.86 -9.22
CA ALA A 289 -14.13 24.23 -10.12
C ALA A 289 -15.06 23.05 -10.49
N GLY A 290 -14.71 21.80 -10.14
CA GLY A 290 -15.54 20.62 -10.42
C GLY A 290 -15.15 19.85 -11.69
N VAL A 291 -13.96 20.07 -12.25
CA VAL A 291 -13.40 19.20 -13.30
C VAL A 291 -12.76 17.98 -12.67
N LYS A 292 -13.07 16.78 -13.17
CA LYS A 292 -12.47 15.56 -12.61
C LYS A 292 -10.95 15.53 -12.82
N PRO A 293 -10.18 15.06 -11.83
CA PRO A 293 -8.72 15.08 -11.88
C PRO A 293 -8.07 14.03 -12.78
N ARG A 294 -8.88 13.22 -13.49
CA ARG A 294 -8.39 12.15 -14.36
C ARG A 294 -9.15 12.14 -15.68
N PHE A 295 -8.40 11.98 -16.77
CA PHE A 295 -8.97 11.69 -18.08
C PHE A 295 -8.97 10.18 -18.29
N ARG A 296 -10.13 9.60 -18.63
CA ARG A 296 -10.20 8.19 -19.04
C ARG A 296 -9.79 8.09 -20.51
N LEU A 297 -8.60 7.54 -20.75
CA LEU A 297 -8.06 7.35 -22.09
C LEU A 297 -8.24 5.91 -22.56
N HIS A 298 -8.47 5.72 -23.86
CA HIS A 298 -8.45 4.39 -24.45
C HIS A 298 -7.01 3.92 -24.69
N PRO A 299 -6.76 2.61 -24.78
CA PRO A 299 -5.48 2.09 -25.24
C PRO A 299 -5.08 2.72 -26.59
N PRO A 300 -3.78 2.94 -26.85
CA PRO A 300 -3.35 3.61 -28.07
C PRO A 300 -3.74 2.79 -29.30
N ARG A 301 -4.30 3.45 -30.32
CA ARG A 301 -4.57 2.83 -31.62
C ARG A 301 -3.26 2.30 -32.22
N GLY A 302 -3.26 1.02 -32.60
CA GLY A 302 -2.06 0.30 -33.08
C GLY A 302 -1.13 -0.21 -31.96
N GLY A 303 -1.55 -0.15 -30.70
CA GLY A 303 -0.79 -0.66 -29.57
C GLY A 303 0.41 0.20 -29.17
N PHE A 304 1.14 -0.31 -28.18
CA PHE A 304 2.40 0.25 -27.73
C PHE A 304 3.51 -0.13 -28.70
N LYS A 305 4.34 0.84 -29.13
CA LYS A 305 5.41 0.61 -30.12
C LYS A 305 6.63 -0.05 -29.49
N ARG A 306 6.84 0.16 -28.20
CA ARG A 306 7.95 -0.35 -27.37
C ARG A 306 7.40 -1.22 -26.24
N SER A 307 8.30 -1.92 -25.55
CA SER A 307 7.91 -2.80 -24.44
C SER A 307 7.39 -2.00 -23.24
N THR A 308 6.24 -2.40 -22.70
CA THR A 308 5.68 -1.89 -21.43
C THR A 308 6.43 -2.41 -20.21
N ARG A 309 7.43 -3.31 -20.37
CA ARG A 309 8.23 -3.85 -19.25
C ARG A 309 9.54 -3.10 -19.01
N ARG A 310 9.87 -2.12 -19.85
CA ARG A 310 11.12 -1.35 -19.78
C ARG A 310 10.82 0.15 -19.64
N ALA A 311 11.76 0.88 -19.04
CA ALA A 311 11.69 2.33 -18.94
C ALA A 311 11.98 2.99 -20.29
N ALA A 312 11.51 4.23 -20.48
CA ALA A 312 11.62 5.00 -21.70
C ALA A 312 13.08 5.34 -22.04
N THR A 313 13.94 5.47 -21.01
CA THR A 313 15.39 5.58 -21.13
C THR A 313 16.02 4.34 -21.76
N ASP A 314 15.44 3.16 -21.51
CA ASP A 314 15.96 1.86 -21.97
C ASP A 314 15.20 1.35 -23.22
N GLY A 315 14.55 2.25 -23.94
CA GLY A 315 13.77 1.91 -25.14
C GLY A 315 12.41 1.25 -24.86
N GLY A 316 11.84 1.42 -23.67
CA GLY A 316 10.47 1.04 -23.31
C GLY A 316 9.43 2.16 -23.46
N GLU A 317 8.21 1.93 -22.98
CA GLU A 317 7.12 2.94 -23.03
C GLU A 317 6.88 3.68 -21.70
N LEU A 318 7.39 3.20 -20.57
CA LEU A 318 7.09 3.73 -19.22
C LEU A 318 8.16 4.70 -18.71
N GLY A 319 7.81 5.70 -17.89
CA GLY A 319 8.75 6.70 -17.36
C GLY A 319 8.68 8.06 -18.08
N TYR A 320 9.72 8.88 -17.93
CA TYR A 320 9.75 10.23 -18.48
C TYR A 320 9.97 10.23 -19.99
N ARG A 321 9.10 10.91 -20.74
CA ARG A 321 9.13 10.95 -22.21
C ARG A 321 9.30 12.35 -22.81
N GLY A 322 9.43 13.38 -21.98
CA GLY A 322 9.45 14.77 -22.45
C GLY A 322 8.23 15.06 -23.34
N GLU A 323 8.46 15.55 -24.55
CA GLU A 323 7.41 15.90 -25.52
C GLU A 323 6.80 14.70 -26.27
N ASP A 324 7.47 13.54 -26.30
CA ASP A 324 6.98 12.35 -27.01
C ASP A 324 5.69 11.78 -26.39
N ILE A 325 5.36 12.19 -25.17
CA ILE A 325 4.07 11.87 -24.53
C ILE A 325 2.89 12.39 -25.36
N ASN A 326 3.05 13.54 -26.02
CA ASN A 326 2.00 14.18 -26.80
C ASN A 326 1.56 13.31 -27.99
N ARG A 327 2.51 12.61 -28.63
CA ARG A 327 2.23 11.67 -29.71
C ARG A 327 1.51 10.41 -29.22
N LEU A 328 1.80 9.96 -28.00
CA LEU A 328 1.12 8.82 -27.39
C LEU A 328 -0.32 9.20 -27.04
N VAL A 329 -0.51 10.34 -26.39
CA VAL A 329 -1.82 10.85 -25.98
C VAL A 329 -2.73 11.09 -27.19
N LYS A 330 -2.23 11.68 -28.28
CA LYS A 330 -3.00 11.84 -29.53
C LYS A 330 -3.54 10.51 -30.10
N ARG A 331 -2.89 9.36 -29.81
CA ARG A 331 -3.36 8.02 -30.24
C ARG A 331 -4.36 7.38 -29.27
N MET A 332 -4.48 7.91 -28.06
CA MET A 332 -5.32 7.39 -26.96
C MET A 332 -6.61 8.20 -26.77
N ILE A 333 -6.67 9.42 -27.33
CA ILE A 333 -7.85 10.27 -27.43
C ILE A 333 -8.80 9.72 -28.49
#